data_AF-A0A853FT29-F1
#
_entry.id   AF-A0A853FT29-F1
#
_cell.length_a   1.000
_cell.length_b   1.000
_cell.length_c   1.000
_cell.angle_alpha   90.00
_cell.angle_beta   90.00
_cell.angle_gamma   90.00
#
_symmetry.space_group_name_H-M   'P 1'
#
loop_
_entity.id
_entity.type
_entity.pdbx_description
1 polymer ?
#
loop_
_entity_poly.entity_id
_entity_poly.type
_entity_poly.pdbx_seq_one_letter_code
_entity_poly.pdbx_strand_id
1 'polypeptide(L)'
;MAIGASVGKGGINDLADVLVVQHLLNDWLGFTGQKLLPTSGECGTLTVAAITGYQGKVLAMPAPDGLISPGGKTWLALAAGQGARPPLSGADWWNANQAKYPNSAAVTDLIQPFQANAAAFLKALKDAGATVTVSATRRNATRAHLMHYSWCVAKGSVAPNKVPALPGLKIQWDHGDLAKSKAGAQAMSDLFQIAFEPSLTSRHIEGRAIDMTISWSGTLKIKDKQGKTREIAGTPRSGDNPDLQKLGAGYGAIKLLSDPPHWSDDGH
;
A
#
# COMPACT_ATOMS: atom_id res chain seq x y z
N MET A 1 -27.02 15.10 -8.62
CA MET A 1 -27.73 16.14 -9.40
C MET A 1 -26.94 16.40 -10.66
N ALA A 2 -27.55 16.40 -11.84
CA ALA A 2 -26.89 16.71 -13.11
C ALA A 2 -27.16 18.17 -13.51
N ILE A 3 -26.20 18.83 -14.16
CA ILE A 3 -26.46 20.14 -14.80
C ILE A 3 -27.35 19.96 -16.04
N GLY A 4 -28.22 20.94 -16.31
CA GLY A 4 -29.15 20.93 -17.45
C GLY A 4 -28.57 21.54 -18.74
N ALA A 5 -27.65 22.50 -18.60
CA ALA A 5 -27.07 23.30 -19.67
C ALA A 5 -25.54 23.39 -19.52
N SER A 6 -24.86 23.84 -20.59
CA SER A 6 -23.40 23.96 -20.56
C SER A 6 -22.93 25.16 -19.74
N VAL A 7 -21.86 24.99 -18.97
CA VAL A 7 -21.29 26.01 -18.08
C VAL A 7 -19.83 26.25 -18.44
N GLY A 8 -19.43 27.52 -18.57
CA GLY A 8 -18.07 27.93 -18.89
C GLY A 8 -17.99 28.76 -20.16
N LYS A 9 -16.83 28.71 -20.81
CA LYS A 9 -16.50 29.53 -21.99
C LYS A 9 -17.45 29.25 -23.15
N GLY A 10 -18.26 30.23 -23.52
CA GLY A 10 -19.24 30.08 -24.60
C GLY A 10 -20.40 29.13 -24.26
N GLY A 11 -20.54 28.74 -22.99
CA GLY A 11 -21.67 27.94 -22.52
C GLY A 11 -22.95 28.75 -22.36
N ILE A 12 -24.05 28.05 -22.13
CA ILE A 12 -25.36 28.65 -21.82
C ILE A 12 -25.31 29.41 -20.50
N ASN A 13 -24.56 28.90 -19.52
CA ASN A 13 -24.35 29.50 -18.20
C ASN A 13 -25.66 29.78 -17.46
N ASP A 14 -26.55 28.78 -17.43
CA ASP A 14 -27.75 28.84 -16.59
C ASP A 14 -27.36 29.00 -15.12
N LEU A 15 -28.07 29.89 -14.41
CA LEU A 15 -27.76 30.27 -13.04
C LEU A 15 -27.63 29.06 -12.10
N ALA A 16 -28.56 28.10 -12.19
CA ALA A 16 -28.57 26.94 -11.31
C ALA A 16 -27.37 26.03 -11.60
N ASP A 17 -27.03 25.84 -12.87
CA ASP A 17 -25.90 25.02 -13.28
C ASP A 17 -24.56 25.65 -12.92
N VAL A 18 -24.44 26.98 -13.06
CA VAL A 18 -23.22 27.72 -12.67
C VAL A 18 -23.00 27.61 -11.16
N LEU A 19 -24.05 27.75 -10.34
CA LEU A 19 -23.96 27.59 -8.89
C LEU A 19 -23.46 26.19 -8.50
N VAL A 20 -24.00 25.15 -9.14
CA VAL A 20 -23.55 23.75 -8.91
C VAL A 20 -22.08 23.60 -9.28
N VAL A 21 -21.66 24.09 -10.44
CA VAL A 21 -20.27 24.02 -10.89
C VAL A 21 -19.32 24.79 -9.97
N GLN A 22 -19.68 26.00 -9.54
CA GLN A 22 -18.86 26.80 -8.62
C GLN A 22 -18.69 26.11 -7.27
N HIS A 23 -19.74 25.47 -6.75
CA HIS A 23 -19.65 24.70 -5.51
C HIS A 23 -18.67 23.54 -5.64
N LEU A 24 -18.77 22.74 -6.70
CA LEU A 24 -17.89 21.60 -6.94
C LEU A 24 -16.44 22.02 -7.23
N LEU A 25 -16.24 23.13 -7.96
CA LEU A 25 -14.90 23.68 -8.18
C LEU A 25 -14.27 24.18 -6.87
N ASN A 26 -15.07 24.74 -5.96
CA ASN A 26 -14.57 25.20 -4.66
C ASN A 26 -14.05 24.06 -3.78
N ASP A 27 -14.60 22.85 -3.89
CA ASP A 27 -14.04 21.68 -3.19
C ASP A 27 -12.61 21.38 -3.66
N TRP A 28 -12.39 21.40 -4.99
CA TRP A 28 -11.07 21.21 -5.58
C TRP A 28 -10.13 22.37 -5.25
N LEU A 29 -10.60 23.62 -5.39
CA LEU A 29 -9.81 24.82 -5.12
C LEU A 29 -9.38 24.87 -3.65
N GLY A 30 -10.31 24.64 -2.72
CA GLY A 30 -10.01 24.62 -1.28
C GLY A 30 -9.03 23.50 -0.92
N PHE A 31 -9.19 22.31 -1.48
CA PHE A 31 -8.25 21.21 -1.26
C PHE A 31 -6.84 21.51 -1.78
N THR A 32 -6.73 22.22 -2.90
CA THR A 32 -5.45 22.58 -3.51
C THR A 32 -4.86 23.90 -2.98
N GLY A 33 -5.46 24.47 -1.94
CA GLY A 33 -5.01 25.74 -1.34
C GLY A 33 -5.17 26.94 -2.28
N GLN A 34 -6.01 26.83 -3.31
CA GLN A 34 -6.32 27.91 -4.24
C GLN A 34 -7.45 28.78 -3.68
N LYS A 35 -7.53 30.02 -4.17
CA LYS A 35 -8.60 30.95 -3.81
C LYS A 35 -9.96 30.41 -4.26
N LEU A 36 -10.94 30.42 -3.37
CA LEU A 36 -12.31 30.00 -3.68
C LEU A 36 -13.02 31.01 -4.61
N LEU A 37 -13.86 30.49 -5.49
CA LEU A 37 -14.79 31.25 -6.31
C LEU A 37 -15.95 31.79 -5.44
N PRO A 38 -16.42 33.01 -5.71
CA PRO A 38 -17.75 33.41 -5.27
C PRO A 38 -18.80 32.46 -5.87
N THR A 39 -19.69 31.92 -5.05
CA THR A 39 -20.84 31.11 -5.52
C THR A 39 -22.00 32.03 -5.88
N SER A 40 -21.76 32.97 -6.80
CA SER A 40 -22.75 33.98 -7.22
C SER A 40 -23.64 33.51 -8.36
N GLY A 41 -23.30 32.39 -9.02
CA GLY A 41 -23.97 31.96 -10.24
C GLY A 41 -23.50 32.72 -11.49
N GLU A 42 -22.55 33.64 -11.34
CA GLU A 42 -21.94 34.35 -12.47
C GLU A 42 -20.79 33.55 -13.07
N CYS A 43 -20.91 33.17 -14.35
CA CYS A 43 -19.83 32.49 -15.06
C CYS A 43 -18.79 33.48 -15.61
N GLY A 44 -18.10 34.17 -14.70
CA GLY A 44 -17.05 35.13 -15.04
C GLY A 44 -15.71 34.48 -15.36
N THR A 45 -14.71 35.32 -15.63
CA THR A 45 -13.33 34.91 -15.94
C THR A 45 -12.72 33.98 -14.90
N LEU A 46 -13.04 34.17 -13.62
CA LEU A 46 -12.58 33.31 -12.52
C LEU A 46 -13.17 31.90 -12.62
N THR A 47 -14.48 31.79 -12.88
CA THR A 47 -15.16 30.50 -13.07
C THR A 47 -14.57 29.77 -14.27
N VAL A 48 -14.40 30.44 -15.41
CA VAL A 48 -13.79 29.85 -16.61
C VAL A 48 -12.33 29.43 -16.37
N ALA A 49 -11.55 30.24 -15.66
CA ALA A 49 -10.17 29.90 -15.31
C ALA A 49 -10.10 28.67 -14.39
N ALA A 50 -11.01 28.55 -13.42
CA ALA A 50 -11.11 27.38 -12.54
C ALA A 50 -11.50 26.11 -13.32
N ILE A 51 -12.45 26.20 -14.25
CA ILE A 51 -12.81 25.08 -15.14
C ILE A 51 -11.59 24.64 -15.97
N THR A 52 -10.91 25.61 -16.60
CA THR A 52 -9.72 25.37 -17.43
C THR A 52 -8.61 24.73 -16.59
N GLY A 53 -8.38 25.23 -15.38
CA GLY A 53 -7.40 24.69 -14.45
C GLY A 53 -7.73 23.27 -14.00
N TYR A 54 -9.00 22.99 -13.71
CA TYR A 54 -9.48 21.66 -13.33
C TYR A 54 -9.29 20.67 -14.48
N GLN A 55 -9.68 21.04 -15.70
CA GLN A 55 -9.48 20.23 -16.91
C GLN A 55 -8.00 19.92 -17.18
N GLY A 56 -7.12 20.91 -17.03
CA GLY A 56 -5.68 20.69 -17.22
C GLY A 56 -5.07 19.84 -16.10
N LYS A 57 -5.35 20.15 -14.84
CA LYS A 57 -4.68 19.53 -13.68
C LYS A 57 -5.28 18.21 -13.24
N VAL A 58 -6.59 18.02 -13.38
CA VAL A 58 -7.31 16.82 -12.93
C VAL A 58 -7.52 15.84 -14.09
N LEU A 59 -7.88 16.34 -15.27
CA LEU A 59 -8.17 15.50 -16.43
C LEU A 59 -7.00 15.33 -17.40
N ALA A 60 -5.88 16.02 -17.16
CA ALA A 60 -4.71 16.04 -18.04
C ALA A 60 -5.10 16.37 -19.50
N MET A 61 -6.10 17.24 -19.70
CA MET A 61 -6.53 17.62 -21.04
C MET A 61 -5.41 18.40 -21.74
N PRO A 62 -4.98 17.99 -22.96
CA PRO A 62 -3.90 18.68 -23.68
C PRO A 62 -4.30 20.09 -24.14
N ALA A 63 -5.60 20.31 -24.36
CA ALA A 63 -6.17 21.62 -24.67
C ALA A 63 -7.43 21.83 -23.80
N PRO A 64 -7.28 22.34 -22.57
CA PRO A 64 -8.42 22.72 -21.72
C PRO A 64 -9.24 23.84 -22.39
N ASP A 65 -10.53 23.60 -22.60
CA ASP A 65 -11.42 24.49 -23.35
C ASP A 65 -12.19 25.47 -22.45
N GLY A 66 -12.22 25.22 -21.14
CA GLY A 66 -12.95 26.01 -20.17
C GLY A 66 -14.47 25.83 -20.24
N LEU A 67 -14.97 24.74 -20.84
CA LEU A 67 -16.38 24.44 -21.02
C LEU A 67 -16.77 23.10 -20.38
N ILE A 68 -17.88 23.08 -19.65
CA ILE A 68 -18.51 21.90 -19.07
C ILE A 68 -19.82 21.65 -19.80
N SER A 69 -19.89 20.56 -20.55
CA SER A 69 -21.14 20.09 -21.16
C SER A 69 -21.88 19.13 -20.22
N PRO A 70 -23.23 19.13 -20.19
CA PRO A 70 -24.02 18.11 -19.50
C PRO A 70 -23.58 16.70 -19.90
N GLY A 71 -23.33 15.83 -18.92
CA GLY A 71 -22.85 14.46 -19.16
C GLY A 71 -21.42 14.35 -19.72
N GLY A 72 -20.72 15.47 -19.95
CA GLY A 72 -19.35 15.49 -20.47
C GLY A 72 -18.29 15.05 -19.45
N LYS A 73 -17.06 14.81 -19.93
CA LYS A 73 -15.93 14.35 -19.09
C LYS A 73 -15.67 15.25 -17.88
N THR A 74 -15.66 16.58 -18.08
CA THR A 74 -15.45 17.55 -17.01
C THR A 74 -16.56 17.49 -15.96
N TRP A 75 -17.82 17.38 -16.42
CA TRP A 75 -18.96 17.23 -15.53
C TRP A 75 -18.87 15.94 -14.71
N LEU A 76 -18.64 14.80 -15.36
CA LEU A 76 -18.53 13.50 -14.71
C LEU A 76 -17.43 13.48 -13.66
N ALA A 77 -16.29 14.12 -13.95
CA ALA A 77 -15.19 14.21 -13.01
C ALA A 77 -15.51 15.11 -11.81
N LEU A 78 -16.08 16.30 -12.02
CA LEU A 78 -16.48 17.20 -10.94
C LEU A 78 -17.55 16.56 -10.06
N ALA A 79 -18.57 15.96 -10.66
CA ALA A 79 -19.65 15.28 -9.95
C ALA A 79 -19.15 14.06 -9.15
N ALA A 80 -18.07 13.41 -9.61
CA ALA A 80 -17.40 12.34 -8.89
C ALA A 80 -16.35 12.83 -7.87
N GLY A 81 -16.17 14.15 -7.71
CA GLY A 81 -15.17 14.74 -6.83
C GLY A 81 -13.73 14.42 -7.23
N GLN A 82 -13.46 14.12 -8.51
CA GLN A 82 -12.11 13.79 -8.96
C GLN A 82 -11.17 14.99 -8.72
N GLY A 83 -9.98 14.71 -8.20
CA GLY A 83 -9.02 15.78 -7.89
C GLY A 83 -9.36 16.59 -6.63
N ALA A 84 -10.56 16.50 -6.07
CA ALA A 84 -10.80 16.85 -4.67
C ALA A 84 -10.19 15.76 -3.77
N ARG A 85 -9.96 16.11 -2.49
CA ARG A 85 -9.43 15.29 -1.39
C ARG A 85 -9.27 13.78 -1.67
N PRO A 86 -8.09 13.18 -1.43
CA PRO A 86 -7.92 11.74 -1.51
C PRO A 86 -9.01 11.02 -0.72
N PRO A 87 -9.46 9.84 -1.17
CA PRO A 87 -10.48 9.09 -0.45
C PRO A 87 -10.02 8.81 0.98
N LEU A 88 -10.96 8.91 1.92
CA LEU A 88 -10.71 8.75 3.35
C LEU A 88 -10.19 7.35 3.66
N SER A 89 -9.27 7.25 4.61
CA SER A 89 -8.80 5.97 5.14
C SER A 89 -9.97 5.18 5.77
N GLY A 90 -9.94 3.87 5.62
CA GLY A 90 -11.05 3.02 6.07
C GLY A 90 -11.09 1.68 5.36
N ALA A 91 -12.00 0.82 5.80
CA ALA A 91 -12.24 -0.49 5.19
C ALA A 91 -12.51 -0.38 3.68
N ASP A 92 -13.37 0.54 3.26
CA ASP A 92 -13.72 0.72 1.84
C ASP A 92 -12.50 1.10 1.00
N TRP A 93 -11.69 2.03 1.49
CA TRP A 93 -10.44 2.41 0.83
C TRP A 93 -9.51 1.22 0.68
N TRP A 94 -9.33 0.45 1.76
CA TRP A 94 -8.46 -0.72 1.75
C TRP A 94 -8.97 -1.78 0.76
N ASN A 95 -10.26 -2.12 0.84
CA ASN A 95 -10.88 -3.11 -0.03
C ASN A 95 -10.76 -2.75 -1.51
N ALA A 96 -10.91 -1.46 -1.85
CA ALA A 96 -10.78 -0.97 -3.23
C ALA A 96 -9.33 -0.93 -3.74
N ASN A 97 -8.32 -0.90 -2.86
CA ASN A 97 -6.93 -0.65 -3.26
C ASN A 97 -5.95 -1.78 -2.94
N GLN A 98 -6.31 -2.75 -2.09
CA GLN A 98 -5.37 -3.75 -1.59
C GLN A 98 -4.68 -4.59 -2.67
N ALA A 99 -5.36 -4.84 -3.79
CA ALA A 99 -4.81 -5.59 -4.92
C ALA A 99 -3.56 -4.93 -5.54
N LYS A 100 -3.36 -3.62 -5.33
CA LYS A 100 -2.18 -2.86 -5.79
C LYS A 100 -0.95 -3.07 -4.88
N TYR A 101 -1.15 -3.61 -3.68
CA TYR A 101 -0.12 -3.75 -2.66
C TYR A 101 -0.02 -5.20 -2.13
N PRO A 102 0.18 -6.19 -3.02
CA PRO A 102 0.29 -7.59 -2.60
C PRO A 102 1.61 -7.83 -1.86
N ASN A 103 1.57 -8.69 -0.84
CA ASN A 103 2.78 -9.34 -0.34
C ASN A 103 3.16 -10.48 -1.30
N SER A 104 4.41 -10.92 -1.23
CA SER A 104 4.92 -12.06 -1.99
C SER A 104 5.26 -13.24 -1.09
N ALA A 105 5.19 -14.43 -1.67
CA ALA A 105 5.81 -15.66 -1.17
C ALA A 105 6.81 -16.24 -2.19
N ALA A 106 7.06 -15.53 -3.30
CA ALA A 106 7.99 -15.97 -4.32
C ALA A 106 9.42 -15.70 -3.87
N VAL A 107 10.27 -16.74 -3.94
CA VAL A 107 11.72 -16.62 -3.66
C VAL A 107 12.37 -15.65 -4.63
N THR A 108 11.85 -15.53 -5.86
CA THR A 108 12.37 -14.62 -6.89
C THR A 108 12.21 -13.14 -6.55
N ASP A 109 11.35 -12.80 -5.59
CA ASP A 109 11.12 -11.41 -5.17
C ASP A 109 12.04 -10.98 -4.02
N LEU A 110 12.88 -11.90 -3.51
CA LEU A 110 13.97 -11.57 -2.59
C LEU A 110 15.07 -10.80 -3.31
N ILE A 111 15.85 -10.02 -2.56
CA ILE A 111 16.97 -9.25 -3.09
C ILE A 111 18.25 -10.10 -3.15
N GLN A 112 19.12 -9.82 -4.13
CA GLN A 112 20.46 -10.38 -4.15
C GLN A 112 21.35 -9.77 -3.06
N PRO A 113 22.30 -10.53 -2.46
CA PRO A 113 22.62 -11.93 -2.74
C PRO A 113 21.72 -12.95 -2.00
N PHE A 114 20.84 -12.49 -1.11
CA PHE A 114 20.01 -13.36 -0.27
C PHE A 114 19.10 -14.28 -1.09
N GLN A 115 18.53 -13.78 -2.18
CA GLN A 115 17.73 -14.55 -3.13
C GLN A 115 18.45 -15.83 -3.59
N ALA A 116 19.68 -15.71 -4.06
CA ALA A 116 20.45 -16.86 -4.55
C ALA A 116 20.80 -17.83 -3.41
N ASN A 117 21.17 -17.29 -2.25
CA ASN A 117 21.48 -18.08 -1.05
C ASN A 117 20.26 -18.89 -0.58
N ALA A 118 19.11 -18.25 -0.43
CA ALA A 118 17.85 -18.88 -0.02
C ALA A 118 17.40 -19.93 -1.05
N ALA A 119 17.49 -19.64 -2.35
CA ALA A 119 17.17 -20.60 -3.39
C ALA A 119 18.06 -21.86 -3.33
N ALA A 120 19.37 -21.69 -3.10
CA ALA A 120 20.30 -22.81 -2.96
C ALA A 120 19.99 -23.65 -1.70
N PHE A 121 19.68 -23.00 -0.57
CA PHE A 121 19.30 -23.71 0.66
C PHE A 121 17.99 -24.49 0.51
N LEU A 122 16.96 -23.86 -0.07
CA LEU A 122 15.67 -24.51 -0.38
C LEU A 122 15.85 -25.70 -1.32
N LYS A 123 16.75 -25.59 -2.30
CA LYS A 123 17.07 -26.71 -3.19
C LYS A 123 17.73 -27.85 -2.41
N ALA A 124 18.71 -27.57 -1.56
CA ALA A 124 19.38 -28.60 -0.76
C ALA A 124 18.42 -29.32 0.19
N LEU A 125 17.47 -28.60 0.80
CA LEU A 125 16.40 -29.17 1.62
C LEU A 125 15.52 -30.13 0.81
N LYS A 126 15.04 -29.68 -0.36
CA LYS A 126 14.18 -30.48 -1.24
C LYS A 126 14.90 -31.72 -1.78
N ASP A 127 16.15 -31.56 -2.23
CA ASP A 127 17.00 -32.66 -2.71
C ASP A 127 17.25 -33.71 -1.60
N ALA A 128 17.25 -33.29 -0.33
CA ALA A 128 17.41 -34.16 0.84
C ALA A 128 16.10 -34.83 1.30
N GLY A 129 14.97 -34.58 0.62
CA GLY A 129 13.67 -35.13 0.96
C GLY A 129 12.92 -34.38 2.07
N ALA A 130 13.35 -33.18 2.45
CA ALA A 130 12.59 -32.34 3.37
C ALA A 130 11.41 -31.65 2.66
N THR A 131 10.31 -31.48 3.39
CA THR A 131 9.18 -30.66 2.98
C THR A 131 9.43 -29.21 3.39
N VAL A 132 9.22 -28.27 2.47
CA VAL A 132 9.35 -26.83 2.74
C VAL A 132 8.16 -26.08 2.18
N THR A 133 7.47 -25.32 3.04
CA THR A 133 6.37 -24.43 2.68
C THR A 133 6.78 -22.99 2.96
N VAL A 134 6.88 -22.17 1.91
CA VAL A 134 7.17 -20.73 2.02
C VAL A 134 5.86 -19.98 2.18
N SER A 135 5.70 -19.26 3.29
CA SER A 135 4.50 -18.48 3.61
C SER A 135 4.65 -17.00 3.29
N ALA A 136 5.86 -16.44 3.36
CA ALA A 136 6.13 -15.05 3.02
C ALA A 136 7.57 -14.82 2.57
N THR A 137 7.76 -13.90 1.63
CA THR A 137 9.06 -13.34 1.24
C THR A 137 8.99 -11.83 1.33
N ARG A 138 8.79 -11.12 0.22
CA ARG A 138 8.79 -9.66 0.19
C ARG A 138 7.45 -9.09 0.65
N ARG A 139 7.49 -8.25 1.69
CA ARG A 139 6.36 -7.40 2.10
C ARG A 139 6.38 -6.11 1.27
N ASN A 140 5.25 -5.74 0.70
CA ASN A 140 5.15 -4.50 -0.05
C ASN A 140 5.35 -3.29 0.89
N ALA A 141 6.26 -2.38 0.55
CA ALA A 141 6.60 -1.23 1.40
C ALA A 141 5.41 -0.29 1.63
N THR A 142 4.59 -0.05 0.60
CA THR A 142 3.35 0.72 0.73
C THR A 142 2.34 0.01 1.63
N ARG A 143 2.20 -1.31 1.52
CA ARG A 143 1.37 -2.10 2.44
C ARG A 143 1.87 -1.96 3.89
N ALA A 144 3.17 -2.07 4.13
CA ALA A 144 3.75 -1.90 5.46
C ALA A 144 3.49 -0.50 6.03
N HIS A 145 3.62 0.55 5.21
CA HIS A 145 3.27 1.92 5.57
C HIS A 145 1.78 2.03 5.98
N LEU A 146 0.87 1.47 5.18
CA LEU A 146 -0.57 1.45 5.48
C LEU A 146 -0.87 0.71 6.79
N MET A 147 -0.26 -0.46 7.00
CA MET A 147 -0.38 -1.24 8.23
C MET A 147 0.08 -0.41 9.44
N HIS A 148 1.29 0.14 9.38
CA HIS A 148 1.88 0.93 10.46
C HIS A 148 1.02 2.14 10.84
N TYR A 149 0.68 3.00 9.87
CA TYR A 149 -0.07 4.21 10.19
C TYR A 149 -1.55 3.96 10.49
N SER A 150 -2.14 2.85 10.00
CA SER A 150 -3.46 2.44 10.47
C SER A 150 -3.46 2.13 11.97
N TRP A 151 -2.45 1.41 12.44
CA TRP A 151 -2.30 1.11 13.86
C TRP A 151 -1.99 2.39 14.67
N CYS A 152 -1.03 3.21 14.23
CA CYS A 152 -0.63 4.42 14.96
C CYS A 152 -1.77 5.44 15.11
N VAL A 153 -2.55 5.66 14.05
CA VAL A 153 -3.73 6.54 14.11
C VAL A 153 -4.82 5.93 14.99
N ALA A 154 -5.12 4.63 14.84
CA ALA A 154 -6.12 3.95 15.65
C ALA A 154 -5.80 4.00 17.15
N LYS A 155 -4.52 3.81 17.52
CA LYS A 155 -4.04 3.91 18.91
C LYS A 155 -3.83 5.36 19.38
N GLY A 156 -3.79 6.32 18.45
CA GLY A 156 -3.60 7.74 18.74
C GLY A 156 -2.15 8.12 19.04
N SER A 157 -1.18 7.26 18.69
CA SER A 157 0.25 7.61 18.77
C SER A 157 0.67 8.57 17.65
N VAL A 158 -0.08 8.62 16.55
CA VAL A 158 0.09 9.60 15.46
C VAL A 158 -1.24 10.30 15.19
N ALA A 159 -1.23 11.63 15.13
CA ALA A 159 -2.40 12.40 14.73
C ALA A 159 -2.74 12.16 13.24
N PRO A 160 -4.02 12.08 12.85
CA PRO A 160 -4.41 11.79 11.47
C PRO A 160 -3.79 12.71 10.42
N ASN A 161 -3.64 14.01 10.72
CA ASN A 161 -3.01 14.99 9.84
C ASN A 161 -1.46 15.02 9.92
N LYS A 162 -0.86 14.15 10.72
CA LYS A 162 0.59 13.99 10.87
C LYS A 162 1.11 12.68 10.29
N VAL A 163 0.26 11.86 9.68
CA VAL A 163 0.72 10.69 8.92
C VAL A 163 1.61 11.18 7.77
N PRO A 164 2.87 10.73 7.66
CA PRO A 164 3.75 11.10 6.57
C PRO A 164 3.14 10.71 5.22
N ALA A 165 3.11 11.65 4.28
CA ALA A 165 2.64 11.38 2.93
C ALA A 165 3.61 10.41 2.23
N LEU A 166 3.07 9.37 1.60
CA LEU A 166 3.83 8.48 0.74
C LEU A 166 3.57 8.87 -0.74
N PRO A 167 4.59 9.24 -1.53
CA PRO A 167 4.41 9.61 -2.92
C PRO A 167 3.65 8.53 -3.71
N GLY A 168 2.62 8.94 -4.46
CA GLY A 168 1.77 8.04 -5.23
C GLY A 168 0.63 7.36 -4.43
N LEU A 169 0.61 7.45 -3.10
CA LEU A 169 -0.44 6.89 -2.25
C LEU A 169 -1.54 7.92 -2.00
N LYS A 170 -2.67 7.79 -2.72
CA LYS A 170 -3.84 8.67 -2.55
C LYS A 170 -4.75 8.17 -1.42
N ILE A 171 -4.47 8.60 -0.19
CA ILE A 171 -5.28 8.31 1.01
C ILE A 171 -5.36 9.54 1.92
N GLN A 172 -6.53 9.81 2.50
CA GLN A 172 -6.70 10.88 3.49
C GLN A 172 -6.97 10.28 4.87
N TRP A 173 -6.02 10.46 5.79
CA TRP A 173 -6.13 9.95 7.16
C TRP A 173 -6.98 10.84 8.06
N ASP A 174 -6.93 12.16 7.87
CA ASP A 174 -7.72 13.13 8.63
C ASP A 174 -9.11 13.31 8.02
N HIS A 175 -10.13 12.80 8.71
CA HIS A 175 -11.53 12.88 8.27
C HIS A 175 -12.19 14.21 8.65
N GLY A 176 -11.44 15.17 9.19
CA GLY A 176 -11.96 16.41 9.78
C GLY A 176 -12.61 16.20 11.14
N ASP A 177 -12.61 14.97 11.63
CA ASP A 177 -13.11 14.54 12.93
C ASP A 177 -12.19 13.43 13.45
N LEU A 178 -11.70 13.59 14.68
CA LEU A 178 -10.72 12.67 15.25
C LEU A 178 -11.33 11.27 15.48
N ALA A 179 -12.58 11.18 15.93
CA ALA A 179 -13.21 9.90 16.19
C ALA A 179 -13.42 9.10 14.89
N LYS A 180 -13.87 9.76 13.82
CA LYS A 180 -14.00 9.16 12.48
C LYS A 180 -12.65 8.72 11.91
N SER A 181 -11.62 9.57 12.06
CA SER A 181 -10.26 9.24 11.60
C SER A 181 -9.72 7.99 12.29
N LYS A 182 -9.88 7.89 13.62
CA LYS A 182 -9.49 6.71 14.40
C LYS A 182 -10.30 5.48 14.02
N ALA A 183 -11.62 5.63 13.80
CA ALA A 183 -12.47 4.52 13.38
C ALA A 183 -12.09 3.97 12.00
N GLY A 184 -11.81 4.84 11.02
CA GLY A 184 -11.32 4.42 9.70
C GLY A 184 -9.97 3.70 9.78
N ALA A 185 -9.04 4.25 10.57
CA ALA A 185 -7.75 3.61 10.80
C ALA A 185 -7.88 2.25 11.52
N GLN A 186 -8.75 2.15 12.53
CA GLN A 186 -9.01 0.89 13.25
C GLN A 186 -9.60 -0.17 12.31
N ALA A 187 -10.56 0.20 11.45
CA ALA A 187 -11.13 -0.72 10.48
C ALA A 187 -10.08 -1.29 9.51
N MET A 188 -9.10 -0.47 9.08
CA MET A 188 -7.96 -0.97 8.31
C MET A 188 -7.07 -1.89 9.16
N SER A 189 -6.76 -1.49 10.39
CA SER A 189 -5.93 -2.29 11.32
C SER A 189 -6.52 -3.68 11.58
N ASP A 190 -7.84 -3.79 11.67
CA ASP A 190 -8.57 -5.04 11.86
C ASP A 190 -8.49 -5.93 10.62
N LEU A 191 -8.64 -5.35 9.42
CA LEU A 191 -8.50 -6.08 8.15
C LEU A 191 -7.06 -6.57 7.92
N PHE A 192 -6.08 -5.86 8.48
CA PHE A 192 -4.69 -6.31 8.50
C PHE A 192 -4.37 -7.32 9.61
N GLN A 193 -5.30 -7.57 10.54
CA GLN A 193 -5.14 -8.45 11.69
C GLN A 193 -3.92 -8.07 12.56
N ILE A 194 -3.71 -6.77 12.76
CA ILE A 194 -2.54 -6.23 13.48
C ILE A 194 -2.78 -6.30 15.00
N ALA A 195 -1.96 -7.08 15.71
CA ALA A 195 -1.94 -7.10 17.17
C ALA A 195 -0.98 -6.04 17.77
N PHE A 196 0.21 -5.90 17.18
CA PHE A 196 1.28 -5.01 17.64
C PHE A 196 1.69 -4.04 16.54
N GLU A 197 2.32 -2.92 16.91
CA GLU A 197 2.79 -1.92 15.96
C GLU A 197 3.63 -2.54 14.82
N PRO A 198 3.19 -2.45 13.56
CA PRO A 198 3.95 -2.98 12.43
C PRO A 198 5.25 -2.19 12.23
N SER A 199 6.38 -2.89 12.17
CA SER A 199 7.67 -2.27 11.86
C SER A 199 7.78 -1.81 10.41
N LEU A 200 8.35 -0.61 10.20
CA LEU A 200 8.70 -0.08 8.89
C LEU A 200 10.11 -0.48 8.42
N THR A 201 10.90 -1.12 9.28
CA THR A 201 12.30 -1.50 9.03
C THR A 201 12.51 -3.03 9.05
N SER A 202 11.46 -3.78 8.73
CA SER A 202 11.51 -5.25 8.68
C SER A 202 12.28 -5.75 7.46
N ARG A 203 13.07 -6.82 7.63
CA ARG A 203 13.78 -7.51 6.53
C ARG A 203 12.84 -8.03 5.43
N HIS A 204 11.58 -8.33 5.74
CA HIS A 204 10.59 -8.66 4.70
C HIS A 204 10.32 -7.49 3.76
N ILE A 205 10.34 -6.24 4.25
CA ILE A 205 10.13 -5.05 3.40
C ILE A 205 11.33 -4.87 2.46
N GLU A 206 12.53 -5.15 2.96
CA GLU A 206 13.79 -5.09 2.21
C GLU A 206 13.97 -6.28 1.23
N GLY A 207 13.13 -7.31 1.32
CA GLY A 207 13.28 -8.55 0.53
C GLY A 207 14.46 -9.42 1.00
N ARG A 208 14.86 -9.27 2.26
CA ARG A 208 16.01 -9.94 2.90
C ARG A 208 15.60 -11.03 3.91
N ALA A 209 14.30 -11.35 3.97
CA ALA A 209 13.76 -12.40 4.83
C ALA A 209 12.76 -13.29 4.10
N ILE A 210 12.66 -14.53 4.57
CA ILE A 210 11.74 -15.56 4.13
C ILE A 210 11.16 -16.28 5.35
N ASP A 211 9.84 -16.38 5.38
CA ASP A 211 9.12 -17.22 6.32
C ASP A 211 8.84 -18.56 5.68
N MET A 212 9.31 -19.63 6.32
CA MET A 212 9.13 -20.98 5.83
C MET A 212 9.01 -22.01 6.95
N THR A 213 8.10 -22.96 6.75
CA THR A 213 7.98 -24.16 7.57
C THR A 213 8.75 -25.29 6.92
N ILE A 214 9.68 -25.88 7.67
CA ILE A 214 10.51 -27.01 7.22
C ILE A 214 10.17 -28.22 8.08
N SER A 215 10.03 -29.40 7.47
CA SER A 215 9.88 -30.67 8.19
C SER A 215 10.49 -31.84 7.41
N TRP A 216 10.91 -32.88 8.12
CA TRP A 216 11.39 -34.13 7.52
C TRP A 216 11.21 -35.32 8.48
N SER A 217 11.47 -36.53 8.01
CA SER A 217 11.48 -37.76 8.81
C SER A 217 12.87 -38.41 8.82
N GLY A 218 13.16 -39.22 9.84
CA GLY A 218 14.46 -39.91 9.94
C GLY A 218 15.67 -38.97 9.98
N THR A 219 16.85 -39.51 9.72
CA THR A 219 18.08 -38.73 9.60
C THR A 219 18.08 -37.99 8.27
N LEU A 220 18.17 -36.66 8.29
CA LEU A 220 18.28 -35.86 7.07
C LEU A 220 19.70 -35.91 6.53
N LYS A 221 19.87 -36.39 5.30
CA LYS A 221 21.16 -36.37 4.59
C LYS A 221 21.14 -35.24 3.57
N ILE A 222 21.79 -34.12 3.90
CA ILE A 222 21.70 -32.86 3.15
C ILE A 222 23.10 -32.35 2.78
N LYS A 223 23.24 -31.73 1.61
CA LYS A 223 24.49 -31.10 1.19
C LYS A 223 24.64 -29.72 1.84
N ASP A 224 25.81 -29.41 2.38
CA ASP A 224 26.20 -28.04 2.73
C ASP A 224 26.56 -27.20 1.48
N LYS A 225 26.84 -25.91 1.66
CA LYS A 225 27.11 -24.98 0.53
C LYS A 225 28.33 -25.40 -0.29
N GLN A 226 29.25 -26.16 0.29
CA GLN A 226 30.44 -26.71 -0.37
C GLN A 226 30.16 -28.04 -1.09
N GLY A 227 28.93 -28.55 -1.02
CA GLY A 227 28.51 -29.80 -1.65
C GLY A 227 28.78 -31.06 -0.81
N LYS A 228 29.30 -30.92 0.42
CA LYS A 228 29.58 -32.05 1.31
C LYS A 228 28.30 -32.51 1.99
N THR A 229 28.04 -33.82 1.99
CA THR A 229 26.91 -34.40 2.71
C THR A 229 27.10 -34.29 4.22
N ARG A 230 26.06 -33.80 4.90
CA ARG A 230 25.92 -33.71 6.35
C ARG A 230 24.71 -34.54 6.78
N GLU A 231 24.83 -35.21 7.92
CA GLU A 231 23.74 -35.97 8.51
C GLU A 231 23.18 -35.22 9.72
N ILE A 232 21.88 -34.95 9.72
CA ILE A 232 21.15 -34.34 10.84
C ILE A 232 20.26 -35.41 11.45
N ALA A 233 20.77 -36.09 12.48
CA ALA A 233 20.05 -37.12 13.23
C ALA A 233 19.32 -36.56 14.47
N GLY A 234 19.65 -35.35 14.92
CA GLY A 234 19.05 -34.72 16.10
C GLY A 234 17.60 -34.30 15.91
N THR A 235 16.98 -33.83 16.99
CA THR A 235 15.62 -33.25 17.04
C THR A 235 15.68 -31.75 17.38
N PRO A 236 14.61 -30.97 17.13
CA PRO A 236 13.38 -31.34 16.42
C PRO A 236 13.63 -31.63 14.93
N ARG A 237 12.67 -32.24 14.24
CA ARG A 237 12.74 -32.50 12.79
C ARG A 237 12.04 -31.37 12.02
N SER A 238 12.47 -30.15 12.34
CA SER A 238 11.90 -28.89 11.84
C SER A 238 12.99 -27.84 11.61
N GLY A 239 12.59 -26.66 11.11
CA GLY A 239 13.46 -25.48 11.01
C GLY A 239 14.13 -25.06 12.33
N ASP A 240 13.62 -25.53 13.47
CA ASP A 240 14.18 -25.24 14.80
C ASP A 240 15.35 -26.16 15.19
N ASN A 241 15.74 -27.11 14.32
CA ASN A 241 16.87 -27.97 14.57
C ASN A 241 18.20 -27.18 14.55
N PRO A 242 19.01 -27.22 15.61
CA PRO A 242 20.23 -26.41 15.71
C PRO A 242 21.28 -26.78 14.64
N ASP A 243 21.35 -28.03 14.21
CA ASP A 243 22.29 -28.44 13.15
C ASP A 243 21.81 -28.01 11.77
N LEU A 244 20.49 -27.99 11.54
CA LEU A 244 19.92 -27.39 10.33
C LEU A 244 20.15 -25.88 10.29
N GLN A 245 19.98 -25.19 11.42
CA GLN A 245 20.23 -23.75 11.53
C GLN A 245 21.68 -23.41 11.20
N LYS A 246 22.65 -24.15 11.74
CA LYS A 246 24.07 -24.00 11.40
C LYS A 246 24.32 -24.25 9.91
N LEU A 247 23.68 -25.26 9.33
CA LEU A 247 23.80 -25.56 7.90
C LEU A 247 23.22 -24.43 7.03
N GLY A 248 22.02 -23.95 7.36
CA GLY A 248 21.38 -22.81 6.69
C GLY A 248 22.21 -21.53 6.77
N ALA A 249 22.80 -21.24 7.94
CA ALA A 249 23.72 -20.11 8.10
C ALA A 249 24.92 -20.23 7.15
N GLY A 250 25.42 -21.45 6.91
CA GLY A 250 26.43 -21.71 5.89
C GLY A 250 25.99 -21.37 4.46
N TYR A 251 24.68 -21.45 4.15
CA TYR A 251 24.10 -20.96 2.90
C TYR A 251 23.96 -19.44 2.84
N GLY A 252 23.95 -18.75 3.98
CA GLY A 252 23.58 -17.33 4.10
C GLY A 252 22.09 -17.14 4.41
N ALA A 253 21.42 -18.16 4.95
CA ALA A 253 20.07 -18.09 5.49
C ALA A 253 20.13 -18.36 7.01
N ILE A 254 20.03 -17.30 7.80
CA ILE A 254 20.21 -17.30 9.25
C ILE A 254 18.84 -17.31 9.92
N LYS A 255 18.65 -18.24 10.87
CA LYS A 255 17.41 -18.41 11.61
C LYS A 255 17.25 -17.31 12.68
N LEU A 256 16.09 -16.67 12.72
CA LEU A 256 15.65 -15.92 13.91
C LEU A 256 15.00 -16.88 14.90
N LEU A 257 15.54 -16.99 16.11
CA LEU A 257 15.11 -17.99 17.10
C LEU A 257 13.78 -17.64 17.78
N SER A 258 13.46 -16.36 17.92
CA SER A 258 12.21 -15.90 18.53
C SER A 258 10.99 -16.01 17.60
N ASP A 259 11.23 -16.28 16.31
CA ASP A 259 10.20 -16.38 15.28
C ASP A 259 10.42 -17.66 14.44
N PRO A 260 9.81 -18.81 14.84
CA PRO A 260 10.06 -20.13 14.24
C PRO A 260 9.98 -20.25 12.70
N PRO A 261 9.11 -19.54 11.96
CA PRO A 261 9.17 -19.53 10.49
C PRO A 261 10.29 -18.67 9.89
N HIS A 262 10.82 -17.67 10.61
CA HIS A 262 11.64 -16.60 10.02
C HIS A 262 13.10 -16.96 9.78
N TRP A 263 13.58 -16.70 8.57
CA TRP A 263 15.00 -16.76 8.17
C TRP A 263 15.36 -15.51 7.38
N SER A 264 16.55 -14.95 7.58
CA SER A 264 17.03 -13.78 6.86
C SER A 264 18.53 -13.88 6.57
N ASP A 265 19.10 -12.87 5.91
CA ASP A 265 20.55 -12.87 5.64
C ASP A 265 21.40 -12.48 6.85
N ASP A 266 20.79 -11.92 7.90
CA ASP A 266 21.47 -11.50 9.14
C ASP A 266 20.83 -12.05 10.43
N GLY A 267 19.75 -12.81 10.33
CA GLY A 267 19.08 -13.42 11.48
C GLY A 267 18.13 -12.48 12.24
N HIS A 268 17.79 -11.33 11.65
CA HIS A 268 16.80 -10.37 12.16
C HIS A 268 15.58 -10.23 11.25
#